data_AF-A0A3C0FJX3-F1
#
_entry.id   AF-A0A3C0FJX3-F1
#
_cell.length_a   1.000
_cell.length_b   1.000
_cell.length_c   1.000
_cell.angle_alpha   90.00
_cell.angle_beta   90.00
_cell.angle_gamma   90.00
#
_symmetry.space_group_name_H-M   'P 1'
#
loop_
_entity.id
_entity.type
_entity.pdbx_description
1 polymer ?
#
loop_
_entity_poly.entity_id
_entity_poly.type
_entity_poly.pdbx_seq_one_letter_code
_entity_poly.pdbx_strand_id
1 'polypeptide(L)' 'ALKGGADAVSLINTVNSIVSVDIDNMVPEPVVDGKGTHGGYCGSAVKPIALNMVAEIARTPETRDLEISGIGGITTWKDA' A
#
# COMPACT_ATOMS: atom_id res chain seq x y z
N ALA A 1 -14.58 -6.02 -6.44
CA ALA A 1 -13.79 -6.42 -7.61
C ALA A 1 -14.31 -7.74 -8.20
N LEU A 2 -14.02 -8.90 -7.60
CA LEU A 2 -14.39 -10.22 -8.16
C LEU A 2 -15.88 -10.37 -8.50
N LYS A 3 -16.79 -10.15 -7.54
CA LYS A 3 -18.25 -10.21 -7.80
C LYS A 3 -18.75 -9.17 -8.81
N GLY A 4 -17.96 -8.14 -9.07
CA GLY A 4 -18.23 -7.11 -10.08
C GLY A 4 -17.67 -7.43 -11.46
N GLY A 5 -17.08 -8.62 -11.67
CA GLY A 5 -16.55 -9.05 -12.96
C GLY A 5 -15.16 -8.50 -13.31
N ALA A 6 -14.38 -8.05 -12.32
CA ALA A 6 -12.98 -7.66 -12.58
C ALA A 6 -12.12 -8.90 -12.88
N ASP A 7 -11.29 -8.82 -13.92
CA ASP A 7 -10.38 -9.91 -14.32
C ASP A 7 -9.25 -10.13 -13.30
N ALA A 8 -8.79 -9.06 -12.66
CA ALA A 8 -7.68 -9.08 -11.72
C ALA A 8 -7.84 -8.02 -10.61
N VAL A 9 -6.98 -8.08 -9.60
CA VAL A 9 -6.81 -7.04 -8.59
C VAL A 9 -5.35 -6.63 -8.45
N SER A 10 -5.10 -5.35 -8.18
CA SER A 10 -3.79 -4.84 -7.80
C SER A 10 -3.77 -4.51 -6.31
N LEU A 11 -2.76 -5.00 -5.59
CA LEU A 11 -2.62 -4.70 -4.17
C LEU A 11 -1.16 -4.74 -3.69
N ILE A 12 -0.75 -3.83 -2.82
CA ILE A 12 -1.54 -2.80 -2.15
C ILE A 12 -1.27 -1.41 -2.71
N ASN A 13 -2.24 -0.52 -2.55
CA ASN A 13 -1.97 0.91 -2.66
C ASN A 13 -1.21 1.39 -1.41
N THR A 14 -0.75 2.63 -1.39
CA THR A 14 -0.04 3.20 -0.25
C THR A 14 -0.84 3.09 1.06
N VAL A 15 -0.15 2.89 2.17
CA VAL A 15 -0.78 2.87 3.50
C VAL A 15 -0.99 4.31 3.96
N ASN A 16 -2.23 4.68 4.27
CA ASN A 16 -2.51 6.04 4.75
C ASN A 16 -1.78 6.31 6.08
N SER A 17 -1.01 7.40 6.15
CA SER A 17 -0.14 7.69 7.30
C SER A 17 0.21 9.19 7.42
N ILE A 18 0.58 9.61 8.64
CA ILE A 18 1.40 10.82 8.84
C ILE A 18 2.86 10.38 8.78
N VAL A 19 3.57 10.78 7.73
CA VAL A 19 4.92 10.26 7.46
C VAL A 19 5.97 10.95 8.35
N SER A 20 5.77 12.24 8.62
CA SER A 20 6.61 13.06 9.48
C SER A 20 5.81 14.26 10.02
N VAL A 21 6.29 14.86 11.10
CA VAL A 21 5.73 16.05 11.74
C VAL A 21 6.85 17.05 11.94
N ASP A 22 6.66 18.26 11.41
CA ASP A 22 7.45 19.43 11.79
C ASP A 22 7.01 19.82 13.21
N ILE A 23 7.91 19.60 14.18
CA ILE A 23 7.62 19.82 15.61
C ILE A 23 7.70 21.29 16.02
N ASP A 24 8.34 22.14 15.21
CA ASP A 24 8.43 23.57 15.49
C ASP A 24 7.14 24.28 15.05
N ASN A 25 6.61 23.88 13.90
CA ASN A 25 5.35 24.40 13.37
C ASN A 25 4.11 23.59 13.75
N MET A 26 4.30 22.41 14.37
CA MET A 26 3.25 21.47 14.79
C MET A 26 2.32 21.04 13.65
N VAL A 27 2.90 20.77 12.46
CA VAL A 27 2.17 20.40 11.24
C VAL A 27 2.76 19.14 10.60
N PRO A 28 1.95 18.30 9.93
CA PRO A 28 2.45 17.18 9.14
C PRO A 28 3.31 17.65 7.96
N GLU A 29 4.36 16.89 7.64
CA GLU A 29 5.15 17.11 6.43
C GLU A 29 4.67 16.22 5.26
N PRO A 30 4.77 16.68 3.99
CA PRO A 30 5.24 18.01 3.57
C PRO A 30 4.18 19.11 3.80
N VAL A 31 4.65 20.32 4.08
CA VAL A 31 3.81 21.51 4.25
C VAL A 31 3.65 22.24 2.92
N VAL A 32 2.40 22.52 2.53
CA VAL A 32 2.05 23.30 1.35
C VAL A 32 1.15 24.46 1.79
N ASP A 33 1.60 25.70 1.56
CA ASP A 33 0.89 26.92 1.97
C ASP A 33 0.50 26.91 3.47
N GLY A 34 1.44 26.48 4.33
CA GLY A 34 1.23 26.39 5.78
C GLY A 34 0.28 25.27 6.24
N LYS A 35 -0.12 24.36 5.35
CA LYS A 35 -1.02 23.24 5.66
C LYS A 35 -0.37 21.90 5.34
N GLY A 36 -0.62 20.90 6.17
CA GLY A 36 -0.22 19.50 5.97
C GLY A 36 -1.42 18.57 6.06
N THR A 37 -1.31 17.38 5.49
CA THR A 37 -2.32 16.32 5.57
C THR A 37 -1.65 14.95 5.66
N HIS A 38 -2.43 13.90 5.91
CA HIS A 38 -1.95 12.53 5.79
C HIS A 38 -1.65 12.17 4.34
N GLY A 39 -0.62 11.35 4.14
CA GLY A 39 -0.14 10.93 2.84
C GLY A 39 -0.09 9.40 2.72
N GLY A 40 0.38 8.95 1.57
CA GLY A 40 0.61 7.53 1.32
C GLY A 40 2.01 7.12 1.77
N TYR A 41 2.10 6.24 2.77
CA TYR A 41 3.34 5.55 3.12
C TYR A 41 3.61 4.41 2.14
N CYS A 42 4.81 4.39 1.59
CA CYS A 42 5.27 3.43 0.60
C CYS A 42 6.75 3.08 0.83
N GLY A 43 7.29 2.20 -0.02
CA GLY A 43 8.68 1.74 0.08
C GLY A 43 8.83 0.43 0.85
N SER A 44 10.08 0.02 1.10
CA SER A 44 10.44 -1.30 1.62
C SER A 44 9.76 -1.66 2.95
N ALA A 45 9.51 -0.67 3.80
CA ALA A 45 8.82 -0.86 5.07
C ALA A 45 7.36 -1.34 4.92
N VAL A 46 6.74 -1.09 3.76
CA VAL A 46 5.38 -1.57 3.45
C VAL A 46 5.38 -3.03 2.96
N LYS A 47 6.53 -3.58 2.55
CA LYS A 47 6.64 -4.93 1.98
C LYS A 47 5.98 -6.03 2.83
N PRO A 48 6.19 -6.10 4.16
CA PRO A 48 5.55 -7.14 4.96
C PRO A 48 4.01 -7.04 4.97
N ILE A 49 3.46 -5.83 4.93
CA ILE A 49 2.02 -5.58 4.87
C ILE A 49 1.48 -6.00 3.50
N ALA A 50 2.17 -5.60 2.42
CA ALA A 50 1.82 -5.97 1.06
C ALA A 50 1.81 -7.49 0.87
N LEU A 51 2.88 -8.19 1.30
CA LEU A 51 2.97 -9.64 1.22
C LEU A 51 1.86 -10.33 2.02
N ASN A 52 1.52 -9.84 3.21
CA ASN A 52 0.40 -10.39 3.98
C ASN A 52 -0.91 -10.26 3.19
N MET A 53 -1.25 -9.07 2.69
CA MET A 53 -2.51 -8.86 1.96
C MET A 53 -2.58 -9.67 0.66
N VAL A 54 -1.47 -9.77 -0.09
CA VAL A 54 -1.37 -10.62 -1.28
C VAL A 54 -1.59 -12.09 -0.91
N ALA A 55 -0.93 -12.57 0.15
CA ALA A 55 -1.06 -13.94 0.59
C ALA A 55 -2.48 -14.28 1.07
N GLU A 56 -3.18 -13.36 1.74
CA GLU A 56 -4.57 -13.56 2.13
C GLU A 56 -5.46 -13.79 0.90
N ILE A 57 -5.40 -12.93 -0.12
CA ILE A 57 -6.24 -13.10 -1.32
C ILE A 57 -5.88 -14.39 -2.05
N ALA A 58 -4.59 -14.69 -2.18
CA ALA A 58 -4.11 -15.88 -2.88
C ALA A 58 -4.53 -17.19 -2.19
N ARG A 59 -4.63 -17.23 -0.86
CA ARG A 59 -4.96 -18.45 -0.10
C ARG A 59 -6.45 -18.62 0.20
N THR A 60 -7.25 -17.57 0.11
CA THR A 60 -8.68 -17.61 0.38
C THR A 60 -9.42 -18.38 -0.72
N PRO A 61 -10.20 -19.44 -0.40
CA PRO A 61 -10.85 -20.30 -1.40
C PRO A 61 -11.69 -19.55 -2.44
N GLU A 62 -12.39 -18.50 -2.01
CA GLU A 62 -13.26 -17.70 -2.88
C GLU A 62 -12.51 -16.81 -3.87
N THR A 63 -11.22 -16.53 -3.62
CA THR A 63 -10.39 -15.63 -4.44
C THR A 63 -9.10 -16.28 -4.95
N ARG A 64 -8.87 -17.57 -4.67
CA ARG A 64 -7.63 -18.28 -5.00
C ARG A 64 -7.29 -18.29 -6.50
N ASP A 65 -8.31 -18.20 -7.35
CA ASP A 65 -8.19 -18.25 -8.82
C ASP A 65 -8.23 -16.83 -9.45
N LEU A 66 -8.30 -15.77 -8.64
CA LEU A 66 -8.27 -14.39 -9.10
C LEU A 66 -6.83 -13.97 -9.43
N GLU A 67 -6.63 -13.33 -10.57
CA GLU A 67 -5.31 -12.79 -10.93
C GLU A 67 -4.91 -11.61 -10.03
N ILE A 68 -3.65 -11.59 -9.57
CA ILE A 68 -3.13 -10.61 -8.62
C ILE A 68 -1.90 -9.91 -9.20
N SER A 69 -1.92 -8.58 -9.21
CA SER A 69 -0.74 -7.74 -9.37
C SER A 69 -0.26 -7.26 -7.99
N GLY A 70 0.83 -7.85 -7.49
CA GLY A 70 1.43 -7.51 -6.21
C GLY A 70 2.25 -6.22 -6.26
N ILE A 71 1.98 -5.29 -5.34
CA ILE A 71 2.60 -3.96 -5.25
C ILE A 71 2.87 -3.64 -3.77
N GLY A 72 4.04 -3.07 -3.48
CA GLY A 72 4.37 -2.55 -2.16
C GLY A 72 5.72 -3.05 -1.66
N GLY A 73 6.70 -2.14 -1.62
CA GLY A 73 8.02 -2.40 -1.04
C GLY A 73 8.91 -3.36 -1.82
N ILE A 74 8.61 -3.63 -3.09
CA ILE A 74 9.50 -4.30 -4.04
C ILE A 74 10.55 -3.29 -4.50
N THR A 75 11.83 -3.54 -4.24
CA THR A 75 12.93 -2.63 -4.61
C THR A 75 13.96 -3.29 -5.53
N THR A 76 13.98 -4.63 -5.58
CA THR A 76 14.86 -5.42 -6.44
C THR A 76 14.10 -6.56 -7.10
N TRP A 77 14.70 -7.17 -8.13
CA TRP A 77 14.14 -8.37 -8.78
C TRP A 77 14.04 -9.57 -7.84
N LYS A 78 14.79 -9.61 -6.74
CA LYS A 78 14.73 -10.70 -5.74
C LYS A 78 13.52 -10.59 -4.83
N ASP A 79 12.92 -9.40 -4.76
CA ASP A 79 11.74 -9.16 -3.95
C ASP A 79 10.46 -9.62 -4.65
N ALA A 80 10.48 -9.68 -5.99
CA ALA A 80 9.39 -10.08 -6.87
C ALA A 80 9.37 -11.59 -7.10
#